data_AF-A0AAP5M6B8-F1
#
_entry.id   AF-A0AAP5M6B8-F1
#
_cell.length_a   1.000
_cell.length_b   1.000
_cell.length_c   1.000
_cell.angle_alpha   90.00
_cell.angle_beta   90.00
_cell.angle_gamma   90.00
#
_symmetry.space_group_name_H-M   'P 1'
#
loop_
_entity.id
_entity.type
_entity.pdbx_description
1 polymer ?
#
loop_
_entity_poly.entity_id
_entity_poly.type
_entity_poly.pdbx_seq_one_letter_code
_entity_poly.pdbx_strand_id
1 'polypeptide(L)'
;MLESKAVARLEKAGLLVRSLGSVSPFANGYSIAKPKSTPGNIRKDYECSWGSEEIPCDAPGANLYPKESKSKWIFEIWEWLPGPGPGDFQKSFESIDEAIAAILEYYFGDPLQMNPPELLEIK
;
A
#
# COMPACT_ATOMS: atom_id res chain seq x y z
N MET A 1 3.07 20.45 6.54
CA MET A 1 2.65 20.96 5.20
C MET A 1 3.35 20.29 4.00
N LEU A 2 4.39 19.45 4.20
CA LEU A 2 5.03 18.69 3.11
C LEU A 2 4.45 17.27 2.97
N GLU A 3 4.25 16.55 4.09
CA GLU A 3 3.66 15.20 4.09
C GLU A 3 2.26 15.17 3.49
N SER A 4 1.42 16.16 3.81
CA SER A 4 0.08 16.31 3.22
C SER A 4 0.10 16.50 1.71
N LYS A 5 1.15 17.11 1.15
CA LYS A 5 1.32 17.26 -0.30
C LYS A 5 1.80 15.96 -0.96
N ALA A 6 2.69 15.23 -0.29
CA ALA A 6 3.19 13.95 -0.77
C ALA A 6 2.06 12.91 -0.84
N VAL A 7 1.24 12.81 0.21
CA VAL A 7 0.11 11.87 0.26
C VAL A 7 -0.99 12.22 -0.74
N ALA A 8 -1.25 13.51 -0.98
CA ALA A 8 -2.20 13.94 -2.01
C ALA A 8 -1.82 13.46 -3.43
N ARG A 9 -0.57 13.03 -3.67
CA ARG A 9 -0.17 12.41 -4.94
C ARG A 9 -0.82 11.03 -5.13
N LEU A 10 -1.02 10.27 -4.06
CA LEU A 10 -1.69 8.97 -4.11
C LEU A 10 -3.17 9.14 -4.45
N GLU A 11 -3.84 10.06 -3.78
CA GLU A 11 -5.25 10.38 -4.04
C GLU A 11 -5.45 10.90 -5.47
N LYS A 12 -4.55 11.76 -5.96
CA LYS A 12 -4.56 12.23 -7.36
C LYS A 12 -4.31 11.13 -8.37
N ALA A 13 -3.62 10.06 -8.00
CA ALA A 13 -3.43 8.87 -8.83
C ALA A 13 -4.67 7.94 -8.81
N GLY A 14 -5.72 8.30 -8.06
CA GLY A 14 -6.94 7.51 -7.93
C GLY A 14 -6.88 6.44 -6.84
N LEU A 15 -5.89 6.49 -5.93
CA LEU A 15 -5.84 5.60 -4.77
C LEU A 15 -6.71 6.15 -3.64
N LEU A 16 -7.33 5.24 -2.88
CA LEU A 16 -8.00 5.56 -1.64
C LEU A 16 -6.97 5.66 -0.53
N VAL A 17 -7.03 6.71 0.28
CA VAL A 17 -6.09 6.91 1.39
C VAL A 17 -6.86 7.23 2.66
N ARG A 18 -6.48 6.57 3.77
CA ARG A 18 -7.05 6.82 5.10
C ARG A 18 -5.93 6.99 6.11
N SER A 19 -5.95 8.09 6.87
CA SER A 19 -5.06 8.27 8.02
C SER A 19 -5.37 7.27 9.14
N LEU A 20 -4.35 6.67 9.74
CA LEU A 20 -4.47 5.71 10.85
C LEU A 20 -4.50 6.37 12.24
N GLY A 21 -4.55 7.71 12.29
CA GLY A 21 -4.57 8.48 13.53
C GLY A 21 -3.23 8.46 14.26
N SER A 22 -3.20 9.00 15.48
CA SER A 22 -1.98 9.19 16.28
C SER A 22 -1.75 8.13 17.36
N VAL A 23 -2.68 7.16 17.50
CA VAL A 23 -2.65 6.16 18.58
C VAL A 23 -2.83 4.77 17.99
N SER A 24 -1.74 4.17 17.52
CA SER A 24 -1.65 2.78 17.06
C SER A 24 -0.17 2.41 16.82
N PRO A 25 0.20 1.13 16.62
CA PRO A 25 1.54 0.75 16.16
C PRO A 25 1.92 1.37 14.79
N PHE A 26 0.94 1.91 14.07
CA PHE A 26 1.08 2.62 12.79
C PHE A 26 0.72 4.11 12.94
N ALA A 27 0.96 4.70 14.12
CA ALA A 27 0.64 6.09 14.42
C ALA A 27 1.24 7.03 13.36
N ASN A 28 0.43 8.02 12.97
CA ASN A 28 0.71 8.98 11.90
C ASN A 28 0.92 8.33 10.51
N GLY A 29 0.47 7.08 10.36
CA GLY A 29 0.49 6.35 9.10
C GLY A 29 -0.79 6.54 8.28
N TYR A 30 -0.78 5.84 7.15
CA TYR A 30 -1.83 5.82 6.14
C TYR A 30 -2.06 4.38 5.72
N SER A 31 -3.33 4.05 5.51
CA SER A 31 -3.76 2.85 4.84
C SER A 31 -4.18 3.25 3.43
N ILE A 32 -3.75 2.49 2.43
CA ILE A 32 -3.93 2.79 1.02
C ILE A 32 -4.55 1.58 0.31
N ALA A 33 -5.47 1.83 -0.62
CA ALA A 33 -6.01 0.80 -1.51
C ALA A 33 -6.24 1.34 -2.91
N LYS A 34 -6.24 0.43 -3.90
CA LYS A 34 -6.61 0.76 -5.27
C LYS A 34 -8.02 0.27 -5.58
N PRO A 35 -8.98 1.16 -5.84
CA PRO A 35 -10.33 0.75 -6.23
C PRO A 35 -10.32 0.16 -7.64
N LYS A 36 -11.26 -0.74 -7.93
CA LYS A 36 -11.42 -1.36 -9.26
C LYS A 36 -11.64 -0.35 -10.39
N SER A 37 -12.15 0.84 -10.06
CA SER A 37 -12.35 1.94 -11.00
C SER A 37 -11.06 2.66 -11.42
N THR A 38 -9.97 2.49 -10.67
CA THR A 38 -8.67 3.11 -10.97
C THR A 38 -7.80 2.13 -11.77
N PRO A 39 -7.36 2.47 -13.00
CA PRO A 39 -6.51 1.62 -13.81
C PRO A 39 -5.15 1.40 -13.14
N GLY A 40 -4.52 0.25 -13.37
CA GLY A 40 -3.21 -0.08 -12.81
C GLY A 40 -3.02 -1.59 -12.72
N ASN A 41 -2.03 -2.00 -11.94
CA ASN A 41 -1.74 -3.40 -11.66
C ASN A 41 -2.90 -4.05 -10.88
N ILE A 42 -3.24 -5.27 -11.27
CA ILE A 42 -4.30 -6.05 -10.64
C ILE A 42 -3.65 -7.31 -10.07
N ARG A 43 -4.01 -7.69 -8.85
CA ARG A 43 -3.63 -9.00 -8.32
C ARG A 43 -4.66 -10.02 -8.79
N LYS A 44 -4.18 -11.05 -9.50
CA LYS A 44 -5.07 -12.08 -10.04
C LYS A 44 -5.85 -12.75 -8.90
N ASP A 45 -7.14 -12.96 -9.12
CA ASP A 45 -8.06 -13.61 -8.18
C ASP A 45 -8.19 -12.88 -6.83
N TYR A 46 -7.79 -11.60 -6.76
CA TYR A 46 -7.89 -10.77 -5.56
C TYR A 46 -9.14 -9.88 -5.59
N GLU A 47 -9.93 -9.95 -4.52
CA GLU A 47 -11.07 -9.07 -4.30
C GLU A 47 -11.12 -8.66 -2.83
N CYS A 48 -11.23 -7.36 -2.57
CA CYS A 48 -11.51 -6.86 -1.23
C CYS A 48 -12.41 -5.62 -1.30
N SER A 49 -12.95 -5.24 -0.15
CA SER A 49 -13.78 -4.04 -0.01
C SER A 49 -13.11 -3.07 0.96
N TRP A 50 -13.07 -1.80 0.60
CA TRP A 50 -12.41 -0.76 1.38
C TRP A 50 -13.40 0.16 2.08
N GLY A 51 -13.17 0.38 3.39
CA GLY A 51 -13.93 1.33 4.19
C GLY A 51 -15.38 0.92 4.43
N SER A 52 -16.15 1.79 5.08
CA SER A 52 -17.56 1.55 5.41
C SER A 52 -18.48 1.57 4.19
N GLU A 53 -18.03 2.17 3.09
CA GLU A 53 -18.76 2.21 1.81
C GLU A 53 -18.52 0.97 0.96
N GLU A 54 -17.71 0.01 1.45
CA GLU A 54 -17.38 -1.24 0.78
C GLU A 54 -16.88 -1.05 -0.67
N ILE A 55 -16.01 -0.05 -0.88
CA ILE A 55 -15.51 0.27 -2.22
C ILE A 55 -14.70 -0.92 -2.75
N PRO A 56 -15.08 -1.52 -3.88
CA PRO A 56 -14.42 -2.71 -4.38
C PRO A 56 -13.00 -2.39 -4.86
N CYS A 57 -12.05 -3.22 -4.44
CA CYS A 57 -10.64 -3.16 -4.79
C CYS A 57 -10.17 -4.49 -5.40
N ASP A 58 -9.17 -4.43 -6.26
CA ASP A 58 -8.59 -5.56 -7.03
C ASP A 58 -7.07 -5.70 -6.80
N ALA A 59 -6.55 -5.04 -5.77
CA ALA A 59 -5.17 -5.10 -5.37
C ALA A 59 -5.05 -5.05 -3.84
N PRO A 60 -4.00 -5.66 -3.26
CA PRO A 60 -3.73 -5.65 -1.82
C PRO A 60 -3.74 -4.26 -1.21
N GLY A 61 -4.18 -4.20 0.05
CA GLY A 61 -4.06 -3.00 0.86
C GLY A 61 -2.60 -2.75 1.23
N ALA A 62 -2.19 -1.50 1.19
CA ALA A 62 -0.87 -1.05 1.61
C ALA A 62 -0.95 -0.24 2.90
N ASN A 63 0.06 -0.36 3.74
CA ASN A 63 0.26 0.57 4.86
C ASN A 63 1.54 1.37 4.65
N LEU A 64 1.47 2.66 4.96
CA LEU A 64 2.59 3.60 4.97
C LEU A 64 2.67 4.25 6.35
N TYR A 65 3.76 4.10 7.09
CA TYR A 65 3.86 4.71 8.42
C TYR A 65 5.29 5.08 8.81
N PRO A 66 5.49 6.12 9.65
CA PRO A 66 6.81 6.46 10.15
C PRO A 66 7.29 5.41 11.16
N LYS A 67 8.57 5.04 11.06
CA LYS A 67 9.25 4.24 12.08
C LYS A 67 9.78 5.18 13.16
N GLU A 68 9.14 5.14 14.34
CA GLU A 68 9.36 6.07 15.46
C GLU A 68 10.84 6.32 15.83
N SER A 69 11.72 5.34 15.61
CA SER A 69 13.12 5.40 16.05
C SER A 69 14.13 5.94 15.05
N LYS A 70 13.79 6.13 13.76
CA LYS A 70 14.83 6.35 12.71
C LYS A 70 14.50 7.38 11.62
N SER A 71 13.44 8.17 11.75
CA SER A 71 13.01 9.10 10.68
C SER A 71 12.80 8.41 9.31
N LYS A 72 12.48 7.11 9.32
CA LYS A 72 12.23 6.30 8.12
C LYS A 72 10.75 6.11 7.91
N TRP A 73 10.37 5.88 6.67
CA TRP A 73 9.01 5.51 6.27
C TRP A 73 8.97 4.04 5.91
N ILE A 74 7.99 3.33 6.45
CA ILE A 74 7.74 1.93 6.13
C ILE A 74 6.58 1.87 5.16
N PHE A 75 6.78 1.21 4.03
CA PHE A 75 5.71 0.76 3.14
C PHE A 75 5.65 -0.77 3.21
N GLU A 76 4.46 -1.30 3.52
CA GLU A 76 4.23 -2.74 3.60
C GLU A 76 2.94 -3.18 2.90
N ILE A 77 2.96 -4.45 2.49
CA ILE A 77 1.81 -5.27 2.11
C ILE A 77 1.80 -6.46 3.08
N TRP A 78 0.66 -6.73 3.70
CA TRP A 78 0.53 -7.77 4.73
C TRP A 78 -0.84 -8.46 4.67
N GLU A 79 -0.99 -9.37 3.71
CA GLU A 79 -2.24 -10.07 3.40
C GLU A 79 -2.33 -11.45 4.07
N TRP A 80 -1.24 -12.02 4.59
CA TRP A 80 -1.24 -13.35 5.19
C TRP A 80 -1.23 -13.30 6.73
N LEU A 81 -2.11 -14.08 7.36
CA LEU A 81 -2.20 -14.22 8.82
C LEU A 81 -2.22 -15.70 9.25
N PRO A 82 -1.24 -16.18 10.06
CA PRO A 82 -0.05 -15.47 10.53
C PRO A 82 0.98 -15.26 9.40
N GLY A 83 1.53 -14.05 9.27
CA GLY A 83 2.46 -13.66 8.20
C GLY A 83 3.94 -13.63 8.62
N PRO A 84 4.87 -13.36 7.68
CA PRO A 84 4.61 -13.02 6.27
C PRO A 84 4.32 -14.27 5.42
N GLY A 85 3.40 -14.15 4.47
CA GLY A 85 3.15 -15.13 3.42
C GLY A 85 3.69 -14.69 2.05
N PRO A 86 3.42 -15.48 1.00
CA PRO A 86 3.77 -15.13 -0.38
C PRO A 86 3.23 -13.75 -0.77
N GLY A 87 4.09 -12.89 -1.31
CA GLY A 87 3.74 -11.53 -1.72
C GLY A 87 3.60 -10.49 -0.60
N ASP A 88 3.76 -10.88 0.67
CA ASP A 88 3.91 -9.94 1.78
C ASP A 88 5.32 -9.37 1.79
N PHE A 89 5.44 -8.08 2.07
CA PHE A 89 6.75 -7.45 2.23
C PHE A 89 6.66 -6.21 3.11
N GLN A 90 7.83 -5.82 3.62
CA GLN A 90 8.03 -4.54 4.28
C GLN A 90 9.32 -3.90 3.72
N LYS A 91 9.22 -2.68 3.21
CA LYS A 91 10.35 -1.88 2.72
C LYS A 91 10.47 -0.59 3.51
N SER A 92 11.69 -0.18 3.82
CA SER A 92 11.98 1.07 4.52
C SER A 92 12.62 2.10 3.58
N PHE A 93 12.20 3.34 3.69
CA PHE A 93 12.65 4.47 2.89
C PHE A 93 13.13 5.60 3.80
N GLU A 94 14.07 6.41 3.32
CA GLU A 94 14.62 7.52 4.11
C GLU A 94 13.72 8.76 4.06
N SER A 95 12.80 8.82 3.10
CA SER A 95 11.83 9.92 2.96
C SER A 95 10.43 9.43 2.59
N ILE A 96 9.43 10.26 2.90
CA ILE A 96 8.06 9.99 2.48
C ILE A 96 7.94 10.01 0.95
N ASP A 97 8.66 10.89 0.25
CA ASP A 97 8.59 10.98 -1.20
C ASP A 97 9.07 9.71 -1.90
N GLU A 98 10.13 9.08 -1.38
CA GLU A 98 10.61 7.77 -1.85
C GLU A 98 9.58 6.67 -1.60
N ALA A 99 8.98 6.64 -0.40
CA ALA A 99 7.96 5.66 -0.07
C ALA A 99 6.71 5.82 -0.96
N ILE A 100 6.28 7.05 -1.21
CA ILE A 100 5.17 7.37 -2.12
C ILE A 100 5.50 6.95 -3.55
N ALA A 101 6.73 7.19 -4.03
CA ALA A 101 7.15 6.73 -5.35
C ALA A 101 7.11 5.20 -5.45
N ALA A 102 7.55 4.49 -4.41
CA ALA A 102 7.49 3.02 -4.36
C ALA A 102 6.04 2.48 -4.33
N ILE A 103 5.12 3.15 -3.63
CA ILE A 103 3.69 2.79 -3.62
C ILE A 103 3.07 2.99 -5.01
N LEU A 104 3.38 4.11 -5.67
CA LEU A 104 2.91 4.36 -7.03
C LEU A 104 3.48 3.33 -8.02
N GLU A 105 4.76 2.99 -7.91
CA GLU A 105 5.39 1.96 -8.72
C GLU A 105 4.73 0.59 -8.51
N TYR A 106 4.40 0.24 -7.26
CA TYR A 106 3.71 -1.01 -6.95
C TYR A 106 2.33 -1.11 -7.62
N TYR A 107 1.51 -0.05 -7.54
CA TYR A 107 0.15 -0.05 -8.09
C TYR A 107 0.07 0.25 -9.59
N PHE A 108 1.05 0.94 -10.18
CA PHE A 108 0.96 1.46 -11.56
C PHE A 108 2.19 1.20 -12.44
N GLY A 109 3.29 0.74 -11.86
CA GLY A 109 4.54 0.43 -12.55
C GLY A 109 4.63 -1.05 -12.91
N ASP A 110 5.78 -1.67 -12.67
CA ASP A 110 6.02 -3.07 -13.04
C ASP A 110 5.00 -4.06 -12.40
N PRO A 111 4.17 -4.75 -13.20
CA PRO A 111 3.19 -5.72 -12.70
C PRO A 111 3.79 -6.87 -11.88
N LEU A 112 5.07 -7.19 -12.08
CA LEU A 112 5.78 -8.22 -11.33
C LEU A 112 5.97 -7.86 -9.85
N GLN A 113 5.90 -6.57 -9.48
CA GLN A 113 5.95 -6.19 -8.07
C GLN A 113 4.69 -6.62 -7.32
N MET A 114 3.53 -6.56 -7.98
CA MET A 114 2.26 -6.98 -7.41
C MET A 114 2.01 -8.49 -7.57
N ASN A 115 2.52 -9.08 -8.65
CA ASN A 115 2.37 -10.50 -8.98
C ASN A 115 3.76 -11.13 -9.17
N PRO A 116 4.57 -11.23 -8.11
CA PRO A 116 5.88 -11.84 -8.21
C PRO A 116 5.76 -13.34 -8.50
N PRO A 117 6.77 -13.98 -9.13
CA PRO A 117 6.69 -15.36 -9.59
C PRO A 117 6.26 -16.36 -8.51
N GLU A 118 6.70 -16.17 -7.27
CA GLU A 118 6.32 -17.01 -6.14
C GLU A 118 4.82 -17.01 -5.85
N LEU A 119 4.07 -15.97 -6.24
CA LEU A 119 2.61 -15.96 -6.14
C LEU A 119 1.92 -16.66 -7.31
N LEU A 120 2.60 -16.78 -8.45
CA LEU A 120 2.08 -17.42 -9.66
C LEU A 120 2.26 -18.94 -9.64
N GLU A 121 3.24 -19.43 -8.87
CA GLU A 121 3.62 -20.85 -8.80
C GLU A 121 2.88 -21.67 -7.73
N ILE A 122 2.15 -21.04 -6.80
CA ILE A 122 1.40 -21.73 -5.72
C ILE A 122 0.04 -22.25 -6.23
N LYS A 123 0.02 -22.91 -7.39
CA LYS A 123 -1.17 -23.56 -7.95
C LYS A 123 -1.11 -25.07 -7.89
#